data_AF-A0A353GNY0-F1
#
_entry.id   AF-A0A353GNY0-F1
#
_cell.length_a   1.000
_cell.length_b   1.000
_cell.length_c   1.000
_cell.angle_alpha   90.00
_cell.angle_beta   90.00
_cell.angle_gamma   90.00
#
_symmetry.space_group_name_H-M   'P 1'
#
loop_
_entity.id
_entity.type
_entity.pdbx_description
1 polymer ?
#
loop_
_entity_poly.entity_id
_entity_poly.type
_entity_poly.pdbx_seq_one_letter_code
_entity_poly.pdbx_strand_id
1 'polypeptide(L)'
;FIDGIIFFVSSFLISRNIINPVHQILQSMKSVDYGEFYEIGTPANSYEFGQLYNGYNKMIRQINQLFAKIIQEQKIIRKSELNMLQAQIKPHFLYNTLDSISSLALSGCNEEVCFLVESLGNYYRNSISKGKEVITVGQEIDIVRNYLKIQKVRYPELFEAQYQVDESCLTYPILKLILQP
;
A
#
# COMPACT_ATOMS: atom_id res chain seq x y z
N PHE A 1 42.88 -48.77 26.36
CA PHE A 1 42.66 -48.64 24.90
C PHE A 1 41.21 -48.89 24.52
N ILE A 2 40.59 -50.01 24.93
CA ILE A 2 39.19 -50.35 24.60
C ILE A 2 38.20 -49.32 25.17
N ASP A 3 38.36 -48.89 26.42
CA ASP A 3 37.44 -47.92 27.04
C ASP A 3 37.45 -46.56 26.34
N GLY A 4 38.61 -46.13 25.84
CA GLY A 4 38.75 -44.90 25.06
C GLY A 4 38.05 -44.96 23.71
N ILE A 5 38.05 -46.12 23.05
CA ILE A 5 37.35 -46.35 21.79
C ILE A 5 35.83 -46.32 22.01
N ILE A 6 35.35 -46.97 23.07
CA ILE A 6 33.92 -46.98 23.44
C ILE A 6 33.44 -45.56 23.73
N PHE A 7 34.21 -44.77 24.47
CA PHE A 7 33.90 -43.38 24.75
C PHE A 7 33.83 -42.53 23.47
N PHE A 8 34.80 -42.70 22.55
CA PHE A 8 34.82 -41.95 21.30
C PHE A 8 33.63 -42.27 20.39
N VAL A 9 33.27 -43.56 20.27
CA VAL A 9 32.12 -44.01 19.48
C VAL A 9 30.80 -43.53 20.08
N SER A 10 30.64 -43.60 21.41
CA SER A 10 29.42 -43.13 22.07
C SER A 10 29.25 -41.62 21.95
N SER A 11 30.31 -40.83 22.15
CA SER A 11 30.30 -39.39 21.90
C SER A 11 29.94 -39.06 20.45
N PHE A 12 30.48 -39.79 19.47
CA PHE A 12 30.16 -39.58 18.06
C PHE A 12 28.68 -39.88 17.75
N LEU A 13 28.12 -40.95 18.33
CA LEU A 13 26.71 -41.30 18.17
C LEU A 13 25.77 -40.28 18.82
N ILE A 14 26.10 -39.79 20.01
CA ILE A 14 25.31 -38.74 20.71
C ILE A 14 25.34 -37.44 19.91
N SER A 15 26.53 -37.03 19.44
CA SER A 15 26.66 -35.85 18.60
C SER A 15 25.80 -35.93 17.34
N ARG A 16 25.86 -37.07 16.64
CA ARG A 16 25.14 -37.25 15.37
C ARG A 16 23.63 -37.37 15.54
N ASN A 17 23.15 -38.07 16.57
CA ASN A 17 21.73 -38.40 16.70
C ASN A 17 20.95 -37.46 17.64
N ILE A 18 21.62 -36.63 18.45
CA ILE A 18 20.96 -35.75 19.42
C ILE A 18 21.40 -34.30 19.24
N ILE A 19 22.70 -34.01 19.29
CA ILE A 19 23.20 -32.62 19.30
C ILE A 19 22.92 -31.94 17.95
N ASN A 20 23.25 -32.58 16.83
CA ASN A 20 23.10 -31.97 15.51
C ASN A 20 21.63 -31.64 15.16
N PRO A 21 20.64 -32.54 15.35
CA PRO A 21 19.23 -32.21 15.07
C PRO A 21 18.68 -31.06 15.92
N VAL A 22 19.07 -30.96 17.19
CA VAL A 22 18.66 -29.86 18.07
C VAL A 22 19.28 -28.54 17.62
N HIS A 23 20.56 -28.58 17.24
CA HIS A 23 21.26 -27.38 16.79
C HIS A 23 20.67 -26.80 15.50
N GLN A 24 20.18 -27.64 14.58
CA GLN A 24 19.51 -27.18 13.35
C GLN A 24 18.21 -26.41 13.64
N ILE A 25 17.37 -26.91 14.57
CA ILE A 25 16.15 -26.20 14.99
C ILE A 25 16.51 -24.84 15.62
N LEU A 26 17.50 -24.83 16.52
CA LEU A 26 17.94 -23.61 17.20
C LEU A 26 18.53 -22.57 16.24
N GLN A 27 19.32 -23.01 15.25
CA GLN A 27 19.81 -22.10 14.21
C GLN A 27 18.66 -21.55 13.36
N SER A 28 17.73 -22.40 12.95
CA SER A 28 16.58 -21.99 12.15
C SER A 28 15.67 -21.00 12.90
N MET A 29 15.47 -21.20 14.20
CA MET A 29 14.79 -20.24 15.08
C MET A 29 15.52 -18.90 15.22
N LYS A 30 16.86 -18.87 15.19
CA LYS A 30 17.60 -17.61 15.21
C LYS A 30 17.53 -16.85 13.88
N SER A 31 17.46 -17.54 12.75
CA SER A 31 17.28 -16.91 11.43
C SER A 31 15.89 -16.26 11.28
N VAL A 32 14.88 -16.75 12.00
CA VAL A 32 13.54 -16.13 12.06
C VAL A 32 13.59 -14.68 12.58
N ASP A 33 14.51 -14.35 13.49
CA ASP A 33 14.67 -12.97 13.99
C ASP A 33 15.08 -11.97 12.89
N TYR A 34 15.60 -12.47 11.77
CA TYR A 34 15.99 -11.66 10.60
C TYR A 34 14.92 -11.66 9.49
N GLY A 35 13.74 -12.21 9.76
CA GLY A 35 12.62 -12.27 8.80
C GLY A 35 12.68 -13.45 7.83
N GLU A 36 13.58 -14.40 8.07
CA GLU A 36 13.79 -15.58 7.24
C GLU A 36 13.13 -16.83 7.88
N PHE A 37 12.00 -17.26 7.34
CA PHE A 37 11.17 -18.35 7.87
C PHE A 37 11.20 -19.58 6.96
N TYR A 38 12.13 -20.49 7.21
CA TYR A 38 12.31 -21.69 6.39
C TYR A 38 11.94 -22.96 7.15
N GLU A 39 11.28 -23.89 6.46
CA GLU A 39 11.13 -25.25 6.95
C GLU A 39 12.48 -25.97 6.90
N ILE A 40 12.73 -26.81 7.90
CA ILE A 40 13.95 -27.63 8.00
C ILE A 40 13.65 -29.09 7.66
N GLY A 41 14.64 -29.79 7.10
CA GLY A 41 14.50 -31.19 6.69
C GLY A 41 14.41 -32.15 7.88
N THR A 42 13.41 -33.03 7.90
CA THR A 42 13.19 -33.98 8.99
C THR A 42 14.27 -35.07 9.02
N PRO A 43 14.93 -35.34 10.17
CA PRO A 43 15.92 -36.40 10.28
C PRO A 43 15.28 -37.79 10.12
N ALA A 44 15.96 -38.67 9.36
CA ALA A 44 15.42 -39.98 8.98
C ALA A 44 15.35 -41.02 10.13
N ASN A 45 16.10 -40.83 11.22
CA ASN A 45 16.47 -41.93 12.13
C ASN A 45 15.89 -41.84 13.55
N SER A 46 14.88 -41.01 13.80
CA SER A 46 14.29 -40.88 15.14
C SER A 46 12.85 -40.38 15.11
N TYR A 47 11.94 -41.17 15.71
CA TYR A 47 10.50 -40.88 15.74
C TYR A 47 10.17 -39.59 16.50
N GLU A 48 10.82 -39.36 17.65
CA GLU A 48 10.61 -38.20 18.52
C GLU A 48 11.07 -36.90 17.85
N PHE A 49 12.25 -36.88 17.22
CA PHE A 49 12.67 -35.70 16.47
C PHE A 49 11.83 -35.51 15.21
N GLY A 50 11.31 -36.58 14.60
CA GLY A 50 10.34 -36.46 13.51
C GLY A 50 9.11 -35.64 13.93
N GLN A 51 8.55 -35.92 15.11
CA GLN A 51 7.44 -35.13 15.66
C GLN A 51 7.85 -33.68 15.95
N LEU A 52 9.04 -33.45 16.50
CA LEU A 52 9.54 -32.11 16.81
C LEU A 52 9.72 -31.25 15.54
N TYR A 53 10.34 -31.80 14.49
CA TYR A 53 10.53 -31.13 13.20
C TYR A 53 9.20 -30.82 12.53
N ASN A 54 8.26 -31.78 12.55
CA ASN A 54 6.93 -31.56 12.01
C ASN A 54 6.17 -30.47 12.77
N GLY A 55 6.29 -30.43 14.11
CA GLY A 55 5.73 -29.37 14.95
C GLY A 55 6.33 -28.00 14.64
N TYR A 56 7.66 -27.93 14.53
CA TYR A 56 8.37 -26.72 14.15
C TYR A 56 7.97 -26.22 12.75
N ASN A 57 8.00 -27.09 11.73
CA ASN A 57 7.62 -26.74 10.36
C ASN A 57 6.14 -26.32 10.28
N LYS A 58 5.25 -26.92 11.09
CA LYS A 58 3.86 -26.47 11.20
C LYS A 58 3.77 -25.05 11.75
N MET A 59 4.54 -24.74 12.79
CA MET A 59 4.61 -23.39 13.36
C MET A 59 5.15 -22.37 12.33
N ILE A 60 6.22 -22.71 11.60
CA ILE A 60 6.78 -21.86 10.54
C ILE A 60 5.74 -21.59 9.44
N ARG A 61 5.00 -22.60 8.99
CA ARG A 61 3.90 -22.42 8.03
C ARG A 61 2.81 -21.48 8.57
N GLN A 62 2.42 -21.63 9.83
CA GLN A 62 1.44 -20.74 10.45
C GLN A 62 1.95 -19.30 10.54
N ILE A 63 3.20 -19.09 10.89
CA ILE A 63 3.81 -17.74 10.94
C ILE A 63 3.81 -17.11 9.54
N ASN A 64 4.25 -17.85 8.51
CA ASN A 64 4.24 -17.38 7.12
C ASN A 64 2.82 -17.00 6.65
N GLN A 65 1.80 -17.78 7.01
CA GLN A 65 0.40 -17.47 6.71
C GLN A 65 -0.08 -16.19 7.43
N LEU A 66 0.25 -16.04 8.71
CA LEU A 66 -0.09 -14.84 9.49
C LEU A 66 0.58 -13.60 8.93
N PHE A 67 1.86 -13.71 8.54
CA PHE A 67 2.61 -12.61 7.96
C PHE A 67 2.01 -12.15 6.63
N ALA A 68 1.69 -13.09 5.73
CA ALA A 68 1.01 -12.79 4.48
C ALA A 68 -0.36 -12.13 4.71
N LYS A 69 -1.11 -12.61 5.70
CA LYS A 69 -2.41 -12.03 6.09
C LYS A 69 -2.26 -10.59 6.60
N ILE A 70 -1.30 -10.33 7.49
CA ILE A 70 -1.03 -8.97 8.00
C ILE A 70 -0.67 -8.02 6.86
N ILE A 71 0.20 -8.43 5.93
CA ILE A 71 0.54 -7.60 4.76
C ILE A 71 -0.69 -7.27 3.93
N GLN A 72 -1.56 -8.25 3.70
CA GLN A 72 -2.80 -8.06 2.93
C GLN A 72 -3.77 -7.11 3.66
N GLU A 73 -3.97 -7.30 4.96
CA GLU A 73 -4.82 -6.43 5.79
C GLU A 73 -4.30 -4.99 5.81
N GLN A 74 -2.98 -4.79 5.98
CA GLN A 74 -2.34 -3.48 5.91
C GLN A 74 -2.56 -2.79 4.55
N LYS A 75 -2.49 -3.54 3.45
CA LYS A 75 -2.77 -3.01 2.11
C LYS A 75 -4.23 -2.56 1.97
N ILE A 76 -5.16 -3.32 2.52
CA ILE A 76 -6.60 -2.98 2.51
C ILE A 76 -6.86 -1.75 3.37
N ILE A 77 -6.31 -1.68 4.58
CA ILE A 77 -6.44 -0.53 5.49
C ILE A 77 -5.92 0.73 4.79
N ARG A 78 -4.70 0.68 4.24
CA ARG A 78 -4.10 1.82 3.54
C ARG A 78 -4.96 2.31 2.36
N LYS A 79 -5.54 1.37 1.60
CA LYS A 79 -6.46 1.71 0.50
C LYS A 79 -7.76 2.35 1.02
N SER A 80 -8.31 1.84 2.11
CA SER A 80 -9.51 2.41 2.74
C SER A 80 -9.26 3.79 3.33
N GLU A 81 -8.11 4.02 3.96
CA GLU A 81 -7.70 5.34 4.46
C GLU A 81 -7.56 6.34 3.32
N LEU A 82 -6.90 5.96 2.23
CA LEU A 82 -6.81 6.79 1.03
C LEU A 82 -8.20 7.12 0.47
N ASN A 83 -9.08 6.13 0.36
CA ASN A 83 -10.47 6.35 -0.09
C ASN A 83 -11.24 7.30 0.83
N MET A 84 -11.06 7.17 2.15
CA MET A 84 -11.70 8.03 3.15
C MET A 84 -11.20 9.48 3.06
N LEU A 85 -9.88 9.68 2.97
CA LEU A 85 -9.27 11.01 2.78
C LEU A 85 -9.81 11.67 1.50
N GLN A 86 -9.90 10.91 0.41
CA GLN A 86 -10.49 11.40 -0.84
C GLN A 86 -12.00 11.69 -0.72
N ALA A 87 -12.73 10.97 0.13
CA ALA A 87 -14.16 11.12 0.31
C ALA A 87 -14.55 12.34 1.16
N GLN A 88 -13.66 12.89 1.99
CA GLN A 88 -13.95 14.11 2.77
C GLN A 88 -13.81 15.40 1.95
N ILE A 89 -12.88 15.44 1.00
CA ILE A 89 -12.63 16.63 0.15
C ILE A 89 -13.76 16.82 -0.89
N LYS A 90 -14.35 15.73 -1.39
CA LYS A 90 -15.32 15.75 -2.49
C LYS A 90 -16.69 16.39 -2.17
N PRO A 91 -17.39 16.07 -1.05
CA PRO A 91 -18.74 16.56 -0.80
C PRO A 91 -18.78 18.07 -0.62
N HIS A 92 -17.86 18.62 0.18
CA HIS A 92 -17.85 20.04 0.47
C HIS A 92 -17.56 20.90 -0.78
N PHE A 93 -16.60 20.47 -1.61
CA PHE A 93 -16.33 21.16 -2.87
C PHE A 93 -17.53 21.11 -3.83
N LEU A 94 -18.21 19.96 -3.89
CA LEU A 94 -19.41 19.80 -4.72
C LEU A 94 -20.52 20.75 -4.30
N TYR A 95 -20.92 20.71 -3.03
CA TYR A 95 -22.02 21.54 -2.51
C TYR A 95 -21.72 23.02 -2.69
N ASN A 96 -20.52 23.47 -2.33
CA ASN A 96 -20.14 24.88 -2.50
C ASN A 96 -20.14 25.33 -3.96
N THR A 97 -19.77 24.44 -4.89
CA THR A 97 -19.78 24.78 -6.32
C THR A 97 -21.22 24.86 -6.83
N LEU A 98 -22.09 23.95 -6.41
CA LEU A 98 -23.52 24.00 -6.74
C LEU A 98 -24.21 25.23 -6.17
N ASP A 99 -23.87 25.64 -4.94
CA ASP A 99 -24.39 26.86 -4.33
C ASP A 99 -23.93 28.11 -5.10
N SER A 100 -22.68 28.11 -5.58
CA SER A 100 -22.15 29.18 -6.45
C SER A 100 -22.88 29.21 -7.79
N ILE A 101 -23.11 28.05 -8.42
CA ILE A 101 -23.89 27.94 -9.66
C ILE A 101 -25.31 28.45 -9.45
N SER A 102 -25.97 28.08 -8.36
CA SER A 102 -27.33 28.54 -8.01
C SER A 102 -27.37 30.06 -7.85
N SER A 103 -26.40 30.62 -7.11
CA SER A 103 -26.31 32.07 -6.89
C SER A 103 -26.08 32.85 -8.19
N LEU A 104 -25.23 32.33 -9.09
CA LEU A 104 -24.98 32.93 -10.40
C LEU A 104 -26.20 32.84 -11.32
N ALA A 105 -26.90 31.70 -11.31
CA ALA A 105 -28.14 31.53 -12.05
C ALA A 105 -29.23 32.51 -11.60
N LEU A 106 -29.38 32.70 -10.29
CA LEU A 106 -30.30 33.70 -9.72
C LEU A 106 -29.90 35.14 -10.07
N SER A 107 -28.61 35.38 -10.28
CA SER A 107 -28.07 36.69 -10.68
C SER A 107 -28.10 36.94 -12.19
N GLY A 108 -28.52 35.96 -13.00
CA GLY A 108 -28.55 36.04 -14.46
C GLY A 108 -27.19 35.88 -15.14
N CYS A 109 -26.16 35.44 -14.41
CA CYS A 109 -24.79 35.22 -14.89
C CYS A 109 -24.68 33.89 -15.66
N ASN A 110 -25.34 33.80 -16.81
CA ASN A 110 -25.50 32.55 -17.56
C ASN A 110 -24.18 31.99 -18.11
N GLU A 111 -23.24 32.84 -18.49
CA GLU A 111 -21.94 32.41 -19.03
C GLU A 111 -21.09 31.72 -17.95
N GLU A 112 -21.04 32.30 -16.75
CA GLU A 112 -20.33 31.76 -15.59
C GLU A 112 -20.95 30.46 -15.11
N VAL A 113 -22.29 30.35 -15.18
CA VAL A 113 -23.01 29.09 -14.89
C VAL A 113 -22.55 27.99 -15.85
N CYS A 114 -22.58 28.23 -17.16
CA CYS A 114 -22.13 27.24 -18.15
C CYS A 114 -20.67 26.83 -17.91
N PHE A 115 -19.81 27.82 -17.67
CA PHE A 115 -18.39 27.60 -17.41
C PHE A 115 -18.14 26.76 -16.15
N LEU A 116 -18.84 27.04 -15.05
CA LEU A 116 -18.72 26.29 -13.80
C LEU A 116 -19.24 24.87 -13.95
N VAL A 117 -20.38 24.66 -14.62
CA VAL A 117 -20.94 23.33 -14.85
C VAL A 117 -19.98 22.48 -15.68
N GLU A 118 -19.40 23.04 -16.74
CA GLU A 118 -18.41 22.34 -17.57
C GLU A 118 -17.14 22.01 -16.78
N SER A 119 -16.57 23.00 -16.08
CA SER A 119 -15.36 22.82 -15.28
C SER A 119 -15.57 21.79 -14.16
N LEU A 120 -16.73 21.81 -13.50
CA LEU A 120 -17.13 20.84 -12.48
C LEU A 120 -17.27 19.45 -13.07
N GLY A 121 -17.93 19.32 -14.22
CA GLY A 121 -18.07 18.06 -14.95
C GLY A 121 -16.72 17.46 -15.34
N ASN A 122 -15.80 18.28 -15.85
CA ASN A 122 -14.45 17.86 -16.23
C ASN A 122 -13.60 17.49 -15.01
N TYR A 123 -13.66 18.28 -13.93
CA TYR A 123 -13.00 17.97 -12.66
C TYR A 123 -13.48 16.62 -12.13
N TYR A 124 -14.79 16.40 -12.02
CA TYR A 124 -15.35 15.15 -11.49
C TYR A 124 -15.08 13.96 -12.41
N ARG A 125 -15.22 14.14 -13.72
CA ARG A 125 -14.88 13.11 -14.71
C ARG A 125 -13.45 12.66 -14.50
N ASN A 126 -12.47 13.57 -14.46
CA ASN A 126 -11.07 13.20 -14.35
C ASN A 126 -10.68 12.75 -12.93
N SER A 127 -11.24 13.36 -11.88
CA SER A 127 -10.99 13.03 -10.47
C SER A 127 -11.65 11.73 -10.01
N ILE A 128 -12.73 11.28 -10.68
CA ILE A 128 -13.43 10.02 -10.35
C ILE A 128 -13.18 8.92 -11.40
N SER A 129 -12.71 9.23 -12.62
CA SER A 129 -12.57 8.25 -13.70
C SER A 129 -11.79 7.00 -13.27
N LYS A 130 -12.53 5.89 -13.16
CA LYS A 130 -12.08 4.50 -13.27
C LYS A 130 -11.22 3.92 -12.14
N GLY A 131 -11.16 4.55 -10.97
CA GLY A 131 -10.42 3.98 -9.82
C GLY A 131 -8.93 3.73 -10.10
N LYS A 132 -8.36 4.40 -11.11
CA LYS A 132 -6.93 4.37 -11.39
C LYS A 132 -6.23 5.25 -10.36
N GLU A 133 -5.43 4.62 -9.51
CA GLU A 133 -4.58 5.29 -8.52
C GLU A 133 -3.39 6.01 -9.17
N VAL A 134 -3.01 5.58 -10.38
CA VAL A 134 -1.91 6.14 -11.17
C VAL A 134 -2.46 6.78 -12.45
N ILE A 135 -2.11 8.04 -12.68
CA ILE A 135 -2.47 8.84 -13.85
C ILE A 135 -1.23 9.54 -14.42
N THR A 136 -1.31 10.16 -15.60
CA THR A 136 -0.18 10.94 -16.11
C THR A 136 -0.12 12.33 -15.46
N VAL A 137 1.07 12.95 -15.44
CA VAL A 137 1.25 14.34 -14.97
C VAL A 137 0.29 15.30 -15.68
N GLY A 138 0.09 15.14 -16.99
CA GLY A 138 -0.86 15.97 -17.75
C GLY A 138 -2.30 15.84 -17.25
N GLN A 139 -2.74 14.61 -16.94
CA GLN A 139 -4.08 14.39 -16.39
C GLN A 139 -4.26 15.04 -15.00
N GLU A 140 -3.23 15.00 -14.16
CA GLU A 140 -3.24 15.66 -12.85
C GLU A 140 -3.30 17.18 -12.99
N ILE A 141 -2.51 17.76 -13.91
CA ILE A 141 -2.56 19.21 -14.18
C ILE A 141 -3.93 19.64 -14.68
N ASP A 142 -4.60 18.84 -15.51
CA ASP A 142 -5.96 19.14 -15.96
C ASP A 142 -6.97 19.10 -14.80
N ILE A 143 -6.79 18.21 -13.82
CA ILE A 143 -7.59 18.21 -12.59
C ILE A 143 -7.39 19.53 -11.84
N VAL A 144 -6.13 19.94 -11.62
CA VAL A 144 -5.78 21.19 -10.92
C VAL A 144 -6.33 22.41 -11.66
N ARG A 145 -6.21 22.49 -12.98
CA ARG A 145 -6.76 23.59 -13.79
C ARG A 145 -8.26 23.72 -13.63
N ASN A 146 -9.00 22.62 -13.75
CA ASN A 146 -10.47 22.67 -13.59
C ASN A 146 -10.85 23.09 -12.17
N TYR A 147 -10.12 22.64 -11.15
CA TYR A 147 -10.32 23.08 -9.77
C TYR A 147 -10.08 24.58 -9.60
N LEU A 148 -8.94 25.10 -10.08
CA LEU A 148 -8.61 26.52 -9.94
C LEU A 148 -9.54 27.42 -10.74
N LYS A 149 -10.04 26.97 -11.90
CA LYS A 149 -11.11 27.66 -12.65
C LYS A 149 -12.37 27.85 -11.80
N ILE A 150 -12.81 26.79 -11.12
CA ILE A 150 -13.98 26.85 -10.22
C ILE A 150 -13.71 27.83 -9.06
N GLN A 151 -12.54 27.74 -8.44
CA GLN A 151 -12.19 28.64 -7.33
C GLN A 151 -12.07 30.10 -7.76
N LYS A 152 -11.57 30.39 -8.97
CA LYS A 152 -11.46 31.75 -9.50
C LYS A 152 -12.82 32.39 -9.69
N VAL A 153 -13.83 31.65 -10.16
CA VAL A 153 -15.20 32.18 -10.26
C VAL A 153 -15.80 32.43 -8.87
N ARG A 154 -15.54 31.54 -7.91
CA ARG A 154 -16.04 31.67 -6.54
C ARG A 154 -15.35 32.79 -5.75
N TYR A 155 -14.10 33.09 -6.10
CA TYR A 155 -13.25 34.09 -5.44
C TYR A 155 -12.45 34.92 -6.47
N PRO A 156 -13.11 35.81 -7.23
CA PRO A 156 -12.50 36.50 -8.39
C PRO A 156 -11.22 37.26 -8.08
N GLU A 157 -11.16 37.91 -6.91
CA GLU A 157 -10.07 38.82 -6.51
C GLU A 157 -9.06 38.18 -5.53
N LEU A 158 -9.20 36.88 -5.22
CA LEU A 158 -8.40 36.27 -4.16
C LEU A 158 -7.02 35.79 -4.62
N PHE A 159 -6.90 35.33 -5.86
CA PHE A 159 -5.65 34.77 -6.39
C PHE A 159 -5.56 34.82 -7.91
N GLU A 160 -4.34 34.74 -8.43
CA GLU A 160 -4.04 34.47 -9.83
C GLU A 160 -3.30 33.13 -9.94
N ALA A 161 -3.53 32.39 -11.02
CA ALA A 161 -2.93 31.08 -11.24
C ALA A 161 -2.02 31.07 -12.47
N GLN A 162 -0.73 30.80 -12.26
CA GLN A 162 0.24 30.60 -13.33
C GLN A 162 0.69 29.14 -13.35
N TYR A 163 0.72 28.54 -14.55
CA TYR A 163 1.12 27.15 -14.74
C TYR A 163 2.44 27.13 -15.51
N GLN A 164 3.51 26.65 -14.86
CA GLN A 164 4.79 26.41 -15.50
C GLN A 164 5.09 24.92 -15.42
N VAL A 165 4.94 24.22 -16.54
CA VAL A 165 5.09 22.78 -16.63
C VAL A 165 5.93 22.46 -17.85
N ASP A 166 6.96 21.64 -17.66
CA ASP A 166 7.75 21.10 -18.76
C ASP A 166 6.92 20.06 -19.55
N GLU A 167 6.76 20.25 -20.86
CA GLU A 167 5.96 19.34 -21.69
C GLU A 167 6.50 17.89 -21.68
N SER A 168 7.82 17.72 -21.48
CA SER A 168 8.44 16.40 -21.43
C SER A 168 7.93 15.55 -20.28
N CYS A 169 7.43 16.17 -19.19
CA CYS A 169 6.97 15.45 -18.01
C CYS A 169 5.50 14.97 -18.11
N LEU A 170 4.72 15.48 -19.07
CA LEU A 170 3.26 15.30 -19.11
C LEU A 170 2.79 13.83 -19.23
N THR A 171 3.62 12.96 -19.80
CA THR A 171 3.29 11.54 -20.00
C THR A 171 3.72 10.65 -18.85
N TYR A 172 4.52 11.15 -17.89
CA TYR A 172 5.03 10.33 -16.80
C TYR A 172 3.91 9.92 -15.84
N PRO A 173 3.92 8.67 -15.35
CA PRO A 173 2.94 8.19 -14.38
C PRO A 173 3.24 8.75 -12.99
N ILE A 174 2.21 9.29 -12.34
CA ILE A 174 2.23 9.78 -10.96
C ILE A 174 1.01 9.27 -10.21
N LEU A 175 1.09 9.27 -8.87
CA LEU A 175 -0.11 9.04 -8.07
C LEU A 175 -1.05 10.23 -8.25
N LYS A 176 -2.33 9.91 -8.38
CA LYS A 176 -3.41 10.88 -8.49
C LYS A 176 -3.56 11.68 -7.20
N LEU A 177 -3.91 12.97 -7.29
CA LEU A 177 -4.03 13.90 -6.15
C LEU A 177 -2.71 14.13 -5.40
N ILE A 178 -1.58 14.14 -6.12
CA ILE A 178 -0.30 14.65 -5.59
C ILE A 178 -0.27 16.17 -5.66
N LEU A 179 -0.74 16.75 -6.75
CA LEU A 179 -0.87 18.19 -6.91
C LEU A 179 -2.21 18.59 -6.30
N GLN A 180 -2.30 18.52 -4.97
CA GLN A 180 -3.43 19.07 -4.26
C GLN A 180 -3.30 20.60 -4.21
N PRO A 181 -4.38 21.36 -4.45
CA PRO A 181 -4.49 22.72 -3.96
C PRO A 181 -4.57 22.74 -2.42
#